data_AF-X1NJ45-F1
#
_entry.id   AF-X1NJ45-F1
#
_cell.length_a   1.000
_cell.length_b   1.000
_cell.length_c   1.000
_cell.angle_alpha   90.00
_cell.angle_beta   90.00
_cell.angle_gamma   90.00
#
_symmetry.space_group_name_H-M   'P 1'
#
loop_
_entity.id
_entity.type
_entity.pdbx_description
1 polymer ?
#
loop_
_entity_poly.entity_id
_entity_poly.type
_entity_poly.pdbx_seq_one_letter_code
_entity_poly.pdbx_strand_id
1 'polypeptide(L)'
;MATLYTQAESNTRKTWILITGFLIFIIGLGYLFSYLLDSFVILIIAVILSILMSFGSYWYSDKIVLRMTHAQPVEKRDNPELYRIVENLSITAGLPLS
;
A
#
# COMPACT_ATOMS: atom_id res chain seq x y z
N MET A 1 -21.21 -13.77 -12.65
CA MET A 1 -21.55 -12.65 -11.75
C MET A 1 -20.34 -12.38 -10.86
N ALA A 2 -19.96 -11.13 -10.62
CA ALA A 2 -18.85 -10.84 -9.72
C ALA A 2 -19.23 -11.22 -8.28
N THR A 3 -18.42 -12.07 -7.65
CA THR A 3 -18.56 -12.44 -6.23
C THR A 3 -17.51 -11.69 -5.40
N LEU A 4 -17.66 -11.61 -4.07
CA LEU A 4 -16.66 -10.97 -3.20
C LEU A 4 -15.24 -11.54 -3.41
N TYR A 5 -15.15 -12.85 -3.65
CA TYR A 5 -13.90 -13.54 -3.97
C TYR A 5 -13.25 -13.03 -5.26
N THR A 6 -14.03 -12.76 -6.31
CA THR A 6 -13.49 -12.23 -7.58
C THR A 6 -12.86 -10.84 -7.41
N GLN A 7 -13.38 -10.02 -6.47
CA GLN A 7 -12.82 -8.70 -6.17
C GLN A 7 -11.56 -8.80 -5.30
N ALA A 8 -11.56 -9.70 -4.30
CA ALA A 8 -10.39 -9.97 -3.48
C ALA A 8 -9.21 -10.47 -4.34
N GLU A 9 -9.47 -11.37 -5.27
CA GLU A 9 -8.47 -11.90 -6.22
C GLU A 9 -7.95 -10.80 -7.16
N SER A 10 -8.85 -9.97 -7.71
CA SER A 10 -8.49 -8.83 -8.55
C SER A 10 -7.58 -7.84 -7.81
N ASN A 11 -7.89 -7.52 -6.55
CA ASN A 11 -7.07 -6.64 -5.72
C ASN A 11 -5.72 -7.25 -5.41
N THR A 12 -5.67 -8.54 -5.08
CA THR A 12 -4.41 -9.25 -4.83
C THR A 12 -3.51 -9.20 -6.06
N ARG A 13 -4.06 -9.46 -7.25
CA ARG A 13 -3.32 -9.36 -8.51
C ARG A 13 -2.82 -7.94 -8.78
N LYS A 14 -3.65 -6.91 -8.55
CA LYS A 14 -3.22 -5.51 -8.69
C LYS A 14 -2.07 -5.15 -7.75
N THR A 15 -2.12 -5.61 -6.49
CA THR A 15 -1.03 -5.41 -5.53
C THR A 15 0.28 -6.01 -6.04
N TRP A 16 0.24 -7.25 -6.55
CA TRP A 16 1.42 -7.89 -7.14
C TRP A 16 1.97 -7.14 -8.37
N ILE A 17 1.08 -6.68 -9.25
CA ILE A 17 1.47 -5.89 -10.43
C ILE A 17 2.15 -4.58 -10.01
N LEU A 18 1.58 -3.87 -9.03
CA LEU A 18 2.13 -2.60 -8.54
C LEU A 18 3.50 -2.78 -7.88
N ILE A 19 3.65 -3.79 -7.00
CA ILE A 19 4.93 -4.08 -6.34
C ILE A 19 5.99 -4.47 -7.38
N THR A 20 5.65 -5.37 -8.30
CA THR A 20 6.58 -5.83 -9.35
C THR A 20 6.98 -4.68 -10.28
N GLY A 21 6.02 -3.86 -10.70
CA GLY A 21 6.27 -2.69 -11.54
C GLY A 21 7.17 -1.66 -10.84
N PHE A 22 6.94 -1.41 -9.55
CA PHE A 22 7.78 -0.52 -8.75
C PHE A 22 9.22 -1.03 -8.63
N LEU A 23 9.40 -2.32 -8.35
CA LEU A 23 10.74 -2.93 -8.28
C LEU A 23 11.48 -2.80 -9.62
N ILE A 24 10.83 -3.16 -10.73
CA ILE A 24 11.43 -3.02 -12.08
C ILE A 24 11.82 -1.57 -12.35
N PHE A 25 10.95 -0.62 -11.99
CA PHE A 25 11.20 0.80 -12.18
C PHE A 25 12.42 1.29 -11.39
N ILE A 26 12.50 0.99 -10.08
CA ILE A 26 13.62 1.43 -9.25
C ILE A 26 14.93 0.74 -9.64
N ILE A 27 14.90 -0.57 -9.95
CA ILE A 27 16.08 -1.30 -10.41
C ILE A 27 16.55 -0.77 -11.77
N GLY A 28 15.62 -0.48 -12.69
CA GLY A 28 15.93 0.12 -13.98
C GLY A 28 16.58 1.50 -13.85
N LEU A 29 16.07 2.35 -12.95
CA LEU A 29 16.71 3.62 -12.62
C LEU A 29 18.10 3.41 -12.00
N GLY A 30 18.22 2.50 -11.03
CA GLY A 30 19.49 2.16 -10.39
C GLY A 30 20.54 1.68 -11.40
N TYR A 31 20.13 0.88 -12.39
CA TYR A 31 20.99 0.42 -13.47
C TYR A 31 21.45 1.57 -14.37
N LEU A 32 20.53 2.45 -14.76
CA LEU A 32 20.83 3.61 -15.60
C LEU A 32 21.84 4.54 -14.89
N PHE A 33 21.62 4.85 -13.62
CA PHE A 33 22.58 5.65 -12.84
C PHE A 33 23.90 4.93 -12.59
N SER A 34 23.88 3.63 -12.33
CA SER A 34 25.09 2.82 -12.19
C SER A 34 25.95 2.85 -13.46
N TYR A 35 25.33 2.87 -14.63
CA TYR A 35 26.03 2.96 -15.92
C TYR A 35 26.60 4.37 -16.15
N LEU A 36 25.82 5.43 -15.87
CA LEU A 36 26.27 6.82 -16.07
C LEU A 36 27.41 7.22 -15.13
N LEU A 37 27.41 6.71 -13.91
CA LEU A 37 28.36 7.06 -12.85
C LEU A 37 29.48 6.02 -12.67
N ASP A 38 29.51 5.00 -13.53
CA ASP A 38 30.46 3.87 -13.53
C ASP A 38 30.66 3.24 -12.13
N SER A 39 29.56 3.11 -11.38
CA SER A 39 29.59 2.67 -9.98
C SER A 39 28.51 1.63 -9.72
N PHE A 40 28.94 0.38 -9.60
CA PHE A 40 28.07 -0.77 -9.30
C PHE A 40 27.40 -0.68 -7.92
N VAL A 41 27.99 0.11 -7.00
CA VAL A 41 27.44 0.33 -5.66
C VAL A 41 26.05 0.97 -5.72
N ILE A 42 25.79 1.83 -6.70
CA ILE A 42 24.51 2.51 -6.87
C ILE A 42 23.39 1.51 -7.16
N LEU A 43 23.66 0.52 -8.03
CA LEU A 43 22.69 -0.51 -8.36
C LEU A 43 22.35 -1.37 -7.13
N ILE A 44 23.37 -1.78 -6.36
CA ILE A 44 23.17 -2.56 -5.13
C ILE A 44 22.29 -1.78 -4.14
N ILE A 45 22.60 -0.50 -3.90
CA ILE A 45 21.82 0.35 -3.00
C ILE A 45 20.38 0.50 -3.50
N ALA A 46 20.18 0.75 -4.80
CA ALA A 46 18.86 0.89 -5.39
C ALA A 46 18.01 -0.39 -5.23
N VAL A 47 18.61 -1.57 -5.46
CA VAL A 47 17.93 -2.86 -5.26
C VAL A 47 17.54 -3.04 -3.80
N ILE A 48 18.47 -2.88 -2.85
CA ILE A 48 18.20 -3.05 -1.41
C ILE A 48 17.10 -2.09 -0.97
N LEU A 49 17.20 -0.82 -1.37
CA LEU A 49 16.24 0.22 -1.03
C LEU A 49 14.86 -0.07 -1.63
N SER A 50 14.78 -0.57 -2.87
CA SER A 50 13.51 -0.93 -3.51
C SER A 50 12.78 -2.07 -2.78
N ILE A 51 13.53 -3.06 -2.29
CA ILE A 51 13.00 -4.19 -1.52
C ILE A 51 12.53 -3.68 -0.16
N LEU A 52 13.34 -2.91 0.55
CA LEU A 52 12.99 -2.33 1.84
C LEU A 52 11.75 -1.43 1.75
N MET A 53 11.64 -0.61 0.70
CA MET A 53 10.46 0.22 0.46
C MET A 53 9.23 -0.62 0.13
N SER A 54 9.34 -1.62 -0.74
CA SER A 54 8.21 -2.50 -1.08
C SER A 54 7.70 -3.25 0.15
N PHE A 55 8.61 -3.79 0.95
CA PHE A 55 8.29 -4.49 2.18
C PHE A 55 7.70 -3.53 3.22
N GLY A 56 8.36 -2.40 3.48
CA GLY A 56 7.85 -1.38 4.40
C GLY A 56 6.48 -0.84 3.99
N SER A 57 6.27 -0.61 2.70
CA SER A 57 4.97 -0.17 2.17
C SER A 57 3.90 -1.24 2.32
N TYR A 58 4.23 -2.53 2.25
CA TYR A 58 3.25 -3.60 2.44
C TYR A 58 2.77 -3.70 3.89
N TRP A 59 3.69 -3.61 4.86
CA TRP A 59 3.33 -3.71 6.29
C TRP A 59 2.75 -2.43 6.89
N TYR A 60 3.19 -1.26 6.43
CA TYR A 60 2.78 0.04 6.99
C TYR A 60 1.87 0.84 6.04
N SER A 61 1.27 0.18 5.04
CA SER A 61 0.40 0.79 4.02
C SER A 61 -0.70 1.66 4.64
N ASP A 62 -1.37 1.13 5.67
CA ASP A 62 -2.43 1.78 6.42
C ASP A 62 -1.98 3.12 7.00
N LYS A 63 -0.85 3.14 7.71
CA LYS A 63 -0.31 4.34 8.35
C LYS A 63 0.19 5.35 7.32
N ILE A 64 0.76 4.89 6.21
CA ILE A 64 1.23 5.75 5.13
C ILE A 64 0.03 6.47 4.51
N VAL A 65 -1.03 5.74 4.15
CA VAL A 65 -2.23 6.33 3.55
C VAL A 65 -2.91 7.31 4.51
N LEU A 66 -3.08 6.96 5.79
CA LEU A 66 -3.68 7.84 6.79
C LEU A 66 -2.89 9.15 6.96
N ARG A 67 -1.55 9.08 6.93
CA ARG A 67 -0.69 10.28 7.01
C ARG A 67 -0.76 11.11 5.73
N MET A 68 -0.80 10.47 4.56
CA MET A 68 -0.92 11.16 3.27
C MET A 68 -2.24 11.93 3.14
N THR A 69 -3.34 11.34 3.62
CA THR A 69 -4.67 11.97 3.58
C THR A 69 -4.92 12.92 4.75
N HIS A 70 -3.98 13.04 5.70
CA HIS A 70 -4.17 13.77 6.96
C HIS A 70 -5.44 13.33 7.70
N ALA A 71 -5.72 12.03 7.68
CA ALA A 71 -6.89 11.46 8.30
C ALA A 71 -6.92 11.79 9.79
N GLN A 72 -8.06 12.28 10.26
CA GLN A 72 -8.32 12.50 11.68
C GLN A 72 -9.25 11.40 12.20
N PRO A 73 -9.03 10.89 13.43
CA PRO A 73 -9.92 9.93 14.03
C PRO A 73 -11.31 10.56 14.21
N VAL A 74 -12.35 9.83 13.80
CA VAL A 74 -13.74 10.24 13.98
C VAL A 74 -14.31 9.56 15.22
N GLU A 75 -14.83 10.36 16.14
CA GLU A 75 -15.63 9.87 17.25
C GLU A 75 -17.13 9.97 16.94
N LYS A 76 -17.95 9.20 17.67
CA LYS A 76 -19.41 9.20 17.51
C LYS A 76 -20.05 10.58 17.68
N ARG A 77 -19.41 11.48 18.43
CA ARG A 77 -19.86 12.87 18.62
C ARG A 77 -19.58 13.76 17.41
N ASP A 78 -18.55 13.46 16.62
CA ASP A 78 -18.13 14.31 15.50
C ASP A 78 -19.07 14.14 14.30
N ASN A 79 -19.38 12.88 13.97
CA ASN A 79 -20.36 12.56 12.94
C ASN A 79 -21.09 11.24 13.25
N PRO A 80 -22.24 11.29 13.95
CA PRO A 80 -22.95 10.09 14.39
C PRO A 80 -23.54 9.27 13.24
N GLU A 81 -23.83 9.90 12.08
CA GLU A 81 -24.35 9.19 10.91
C GLU A 81 -23.24 8.35 10.27
N LEU A 82 -22.09 8.97 9.99
CA LEU A 82 -20.92 8.28 9.43
C LEU A 82 -20.46 7.13 10.34
N TYR A 83 -20.37 7.39 11.65
CA TYR A 83 -19.97 6.38 12.63
C TYR A 83 -20.92 5.18 12.61
N ARG A 84 -22.24 5.39 12.57
CA ARG A 84 -23.24 4.30 12.52
C ARG A 84 -23.18 3.51 11.21
N ILE A 85 -22.89 4.17 10.09
CA ILE A 85 -22.72 3.48 8.80
C ILE A 85 -21.55 2.51 8.88
N VAL A 86 -20.39 2.97 9.36
CA VAL A 86 -19.20 2.12 9.55
C VAL A 86 -19.47 1.01 10.56
N GLU A 87 -20.16 1.32 11.67
CA GLU A 87 -20.54 0.35 12.70
C GLU A 87 -21.42 -0.78 12.16
N ASN A 88 -22.46 -0.46 11.39
CA ASN A 88 -23.32 -1.46 10.78
C ASN A 88 -22.56 -2.33 9.76
N LEU A 89 -21.62 -1.75 9.00
CA LEU A 89 -20.77 -2.49 8.06
C LEU A 89 -19.82 -3.45 8.78
N SER A 90 -19.15 -2.99 9.84
CA SER A 90 -18.24 -3.82 10.65
C SER A 90 -18.97 -4.98 11.32
N ILE A 91 -20.16 -4.73 11.89
CA ILE A 91 -21.01 -5.78 12.48
C ILE A 91 -21.38 -6.83 11.43
N THR A 92 -21.80 -6.40 10.24
CA THR A 92 -22.19 -7.31 9.13
C THR A 92 -20.99 -8.14 8.64
N ALA A 93 -19.79 -7.57 8.65
CA ALA A 93 -18.56 -8.25 8.27
C ALA A 93 -17.94 -9.11 9.39
N GLY A 94 -18.47 -9.04 10.62
CA GLY A 94 -17.90 -9.72 11.79
C GLY A 94 -16.55 -9.14 12.24
N LEU A 95 -16.31 -7.85 11.97
CA LEU A 95 -15.06 -7.14 12.26
C LEU A 95 -15.23 -6.20 13.46
N PRO A 96 -14.16 -5.96 14.25
CA PRO A 96 -14.19 -4.95 15.30
C PRO A 96 -14.33 -3.54 14.72
N LEU A 97 -14.99 -2.64 15.46
CA LEU A 97 -14.99 -1.22 15.14
C LEU A 97 -13.67 -0.60 15.64
N SER A 98 -12.80 -0.22 14.70
CA SER A 98 -11.50 0.39 14.96
C SER A 98 -11.51 1.89 14.70
#